data_AF-A0A517YFL9-F1
#
_entry.id   AF-A0A517YFL9-F1
#
_cell.length_a   1.000
_cell.length_b   1.000
_cell.length_c   1.000
_cell.angle_alpha   90.00
_cell.angle_beta   90.00
_cell.angle_gamma   90.00
#
_symmetry.space_group_name_H-M   'P 1'
#
loop_
_entity.id
_entity.type
_entity.pdbx_description
1 polymer ?
#
loop_
_entity_poly.entity_id
_entity_poly.type
_entity_poly.pdbx_seq_one_letter_code
_entity_poly.pdbx_strand_id
1 'polypeptide(L)'
;MTTIRLSLLAFAIWGLAFLSPRLVWGQGPQAASVVTAIDILLNPDRVMIDHARAANDRLRVDYPKSFALDADHAPHITIIQTFVRTSELDKVYAAVAKVTKDENPTEWELKTKGYYDIPSGNLGVAGIVIEPTRDLLRLQQKLIDAVGLYTADKGTDAAFVPKPDGGAMVPGLIDYVTGFVSKSSGKNFNPHVTVGLGTREFLDKLKAEPFKSFTFKARGVAVYQLGDFGTAQKLLWTSAPADPLPSWNDTNSKQSIIDFVMKVTKDGSPDFVPVAERIATFDNDGTLWCEMPIPVQLYFAIDRVKALAPKHPEWKEKQPFKGALEDDIKAIFTNGERGLFELMMASHAGMTTNEFEAIVKDWIATAKHPQFKRPYTELVYQPMLEVLTYLRANGFKTYVVSGGGIEFMRPWMEKVYGIPPEQIIGSSIETKYELRDGNPVLVRLPQLDFNDDKAGKPVAINRFIGRRPIMAFGNSDGDFEMIEWTTTAKGPRFGLIIHHTDAEREYAYDRKAGLGRLDKGLDEASKRNWTVVNMKDDWKTVFPTKK
;
A
#
# COMPACT_ATOMS: atom_id res chain seq x y z
N MET A 1 56.56 17.06 70.93
CA MET A 1 55.66 17.41 72.06
C MET A 1 54.55 18.26 71.46
N THR A 2 53.28 17.89 71.47
CA THR A 2 52.62 16.92 72.34
C THR A 2 51.44 16.27 71.62
N THR A 3 51.36 14.96 71.77
CA THR A 3 50.25 14.05 71.47
C THR A 3 48.98 14.40 72.27
N ILE A 4 47.80 13.98 71.79
CA ILE A 4 46.87 13.01 72.43
C ILE A 4 45.43 13.13 71.85
N ARG A 5 44.86 11.96 71.55
CA ARG A 5 43.45 11.64 71.19
C ARG A 5 42.53 11.57 72.42
N LEU A 6 41.21 11.53 72.20
CA LEU A 6 40.14 10.72 72.86
C LEU A 6 38.85 11.57 72.86
N SER A 7 37.61 11.14 72.62
CA SER A 7 36.94 9.89 72.22
C SER A 7 35.42 10.16 72.25
N LEU A 8 34.61 9.47 71.43
CA LEU A 8 33.38 8.72 71.80
C LEU A 8 32.30 8.66 70.70
N LEU A 9 31.74 7.45 70.62
CA LEU A 9 30.65 6.92 69.79
C LEU A 9 29.30 7.66 69.94
N ALA A 10 28.47 7.62 68.88
CA ALA A 10 27.14 7.00 68.91
C ALA A 10 26.56 6.80 67.48
N PHE A 11 25.66 5.83 67.38
CA PHE A 11 25.22 5.05 66.22
C PHE A 11 24.03 5.65 65.43
N ALA A 12 23.82 5.09 64.23
CA ALA A 12 22.53 4.76 63.58
C ALA A 12 21.71 5.90 62.91
N ILE A 13 21.02 5.75 61.76
CA ILE A 13 20.91 4.73 60.69
C ILE A 13 20.04 5.35 59.57
N TRP A 14 20.28 4.93 58.32
CA TRP A 14 19.41 4.92 57.13
C TRP A 14 19.20 6.17 56.25
N GLY A 15 19.37 5.95 54.93
CA GLY A 15 18.63 6.68 53.91
C GLY A 15 19.32 6.91 52.55
N LEU A 16 19.47 5.85 51.74
CA LEU A 16 19.51 5.85 50.26
C LEU A 16 20.46 6.84 49.53
N ALA A 17 21.61 6.32 49.09
CA ALA A 17 22.50 6.99 48.14
C ALA A 17 22.05 6.77 46.68
N PHE A 18 22.07 7.87 45.92
CA PHE A 18 21.79 7.98 44.50
C PHE A 18 22.73 7.12 43.64
N LEU A 19 22.11 6.45 42.65
CA LEU A 19 22.73 5.90 41.46
C LEU A 19 23.38 7.02 40.64
N SER A 20 24.69 6.92 40.41
CA SER A 20 25.40 7.68 39.38
C SER A 20 25.33 6.91 38.05
N PRO A 21 24.98 7.56 36.92
CA PRO A 21 24.93 6.88 35.64
C PRO A 21 26.35 6.63 35.12
N ARG A 22 26.67 5.36 34.85
CA ARG A 22 27.84 4.99 34.05
C ARG A 22 27.66 5.58 32.65
N LEU A 23 28.60 6.43 32.24
CA LEU A 23 28.76 6.84 30.85
C LEU A 23 28.90 5.58 29.98
N VAL A 24 27.90 5.32 29.15
CA VAL A 24 28.02 4.42 28.01
C VAL A 24 28.79 5.19 26.95
N TRP A 25 29.99 4.73 26.64
CA TRP A 25 30.69 5.20 25.44
C TRP A 25 29.90 4.68 24.23
N GLY A 26 29.21 5.59 23.54
CA GLY A 26 28.61 5.28 22.24
C GLY A 26 29.71 4.84 21.28
N GLN A 27 29.47 3.74 20.56
CA GLN A 27 30.33 3.39 19.43
C GLN A 27 30.28 4.54 18.42
N GLY A 28 31.45 5.07 18.06
CA GLY A 28 31.58 6.05 16.99
C GLY A 28 31.03 5.50 15.65
N PRO A 29 30.83 6.36 14.64
CA PRO A 29 30.32 5.95 13.34
C PRO A 29 31.18 4.80 12.78
N GLN A 30 30.54 3.65 12.55
CA GLN A 30 31.18 2.48 11.98
C GLN A 30 31.72 2.85 10.60
N ALA A 31 33.04 2.72 10.40
CA ALA A 31 33.68 3.03 9.13
C ALA A 31 33.01 2.22 8.00
N ALA A 32 32.67 2.89 6.90
CA ALA A 32 32.04 2.24 5.75
C ALA A 32 32.92 1.08 5.26
N SER A 33 32.33 -0.10 5.12
CA SER A 33 33.08 -1.28 4.68
C SER A 33 33.58 -1.10 3.25
N VAL A 34 34.86 -1.43 3.04
CA VAL A 34 35.51 -1.41 1.71
C VAL A 34 34.97 -2.54 0.80
N VAL A 35 34.31 -3.54 1.40
CA VAL A 35 33.72 -4.69 0.72
C VAL A 35 32.25 -4.84 1.12
N THR A 36 31.39 -5.18 0.16
CA THR A 36 29.97 -5.48 0.39
C THR A 36 29.72 -6.95 0.08
N ALA A 37 29.05 -7.66 0.98
CA ALA A 37 28.57 -9.02 0.75
C ALA A 37 27.26 -8.93 -0.04
N ILE A 38 27.22 -9.51 -1.24
CA ILE A 38 26.05 -9.40 -2.12
C ILE A 38 25.44 -10.76 -2.48
N ASP A 39 24.14 -10.75 -2.72
CA ASP A 39 23.39 -11.80 -3.42
C ASP A 39 22.90 -11.24 -4.76
N ILE A 40 23.17 -11.97 -5.85
CA ILE A 40 22.53 -11.74 -7.14
C ILE A 40 21.51 -12.86 -7.35
N LEU A 41 20.25 -12.48 -7.45
CA LEU A 41 19.11 -13.39 -7.34
C LEU A 41 18.05 -13.13 -8.41
N LEU A 42 17.19 -14.13 -8.63
CA LEU A 42 15.94 -13.97 -9.36
C LEU A 42 14.80 -13.72 -8.37
N ASN A 43 13.99 -12.70 -8.68
CA ASN A 43 12.72 -12.45 -7.99
C ASN A 43 11.65 -13.38 -8.58
N PRO A 44 11.08 -14.34 -7.83
CA PRO A 44 10.00 -15.17 -8.33
C PRO A 44 8.72 -14.37 -8.56
N ASP A 45 7.86 -14.85 -9.47
CA ASP A 45 6.49 -14.36 -9.61
C ASP A 45 5.58 -14.81 -8.44
N ARG A 46 4.32 -14.38 -8.51
CA ARG A 46 3.35 -14.66 -7.46
C ARG A 46 3.02 -16.14 -7.30
N VAL A 47 3.08 -16.94 -8.37
CA VAL A 47 2.79 -18.38 -8.30
C VAL A 47 3.76 -19.04 -7.34
N MET A 48 5.05 -18.77 -7.49
CA MET A 48 6.05 -19.30 -6.57
C MET A 48 5.95 -18.66 -5.17
N ILE A 49 5.70 -17.35 -5.06
CA ILE A 49 5.55 -16.67 -3.76
C ILE A 49 4.39 -17.27 -2.96
N ASP A 50 3.25 -17.57 -3.57
CA ASP A 50 2.09 -18.14 -2.87
C ASP A 50 2.39 -19.55 -2.35
N HIS A 51 3.04 -20.39 -3.15
CA HIS A 51 3.47 -21.72 -2.71
C HIS A 51 4.53 -21.63 -1.60
N ALA A 52 5.46 -20.68 -1.71
CA ALA A 52 6.48 -20.44 -0.68
C ALA A 52 5.85 -19.98 0.64
N ARG A 53 4.86 -19.08 0.61
CA ARG A 53 4.10 -18.63 1.78
C ARG A 53 3.30 -19.76 2.41
N ALA A 54 2.60 -20.57 1.62
CA ALA A 54 1.87 -21.73 2.14
C ALA A 54 2.79 -22.73 2.83
N ALA A 55 3.99 -22.97 2.29
CA ALA A 55 5.00 -23.80 2.94
C ALA A 55 5.54 -23.15 4.23
N ASN A 56 5.81 -21.83 4.19
CA ASN A 56 6.26 -21.05 5.34
C ASN A 56 5.26 -21.07 6.50
N ASP A 57 3.96 -20.94 6.21
CA ASP A 57 2.90 -20.99 7.23
C ASP A 57 2.90 -22.34 7.95
N ARG A 58 3.04 -23.45 7.20
CA ARG A 58 3.14 -24.80 7.78
C ARG A 58 4.39 -24.96 8.64
N LEU A 59 5.54 -24.45 8.18
CA LEU A 59 6.80 -24.48 8.94
C LEU A 59 6.71 -23.64 10.22
N ARG A 60 5.99 -22.52 10.18
CA ARG A 60 5.73 -21.69 11.36
C ARG A 60 4.74 -22.31 12.35
N VAL A 61 3.87 -23.20 11.91
CA VAL A 61 3.05 -24.01 12.82
C VAL A 61 3.93 -25.05 13.54
N ASP A 62 4.83 -25.73 12.82
CA ASP A 62 5.79 -26.70 13.39
C ASP A 62 6.82 -26.02 14.31
N TYR A 63 7.43 -24.94 13.85
CA TYR A 63 8.42 -24.16 14.58
C TYR A 63 8.06 -22.66 14.54
N PRO A 64 7.32 -22.16 15.55
CA PRO A 64 6.85 -20.76 15.60
C PRO A 64 7.94 -19.68 15.57
N LYS A 65 9.21 -20.06 15.78
CA LYS A 65 10.38 -19.16 15.69
C LYS A 65 11.03 -19.15 14.29
N SER A 66 10.48 -19.88 13.31
CA SER A 66 10.88 -19.72 11.91
C SER A 66 10.61 -18.29 11.43
N PHE A 67 11.43 -17.79 10.51
CA PHE A 67 11.19 -16.49 9.89
C PHE A 67 9.92 -16.48 9.04
N ALA A 68 9.29 -15.31 8.92
CA ALA A 68 8.21 -15.08 7.97
C ALA A 68 8.79 -14.68 6.62
N LEU A 69 8.10 -15.00 5.54
CA LEU A 69 8.39 -14.39 4.23
C LEU A 69 7.77 -12.99 4.17
N ASP A 70 8.49 -11.98 4.65
CA ASP A 70 8.03 -10.60 4.75
C ASP A 70 9.05 -9.59 4.17
N ALA A 71 9.00 -8.33 4.60
CA ALA A 71 9.92 -7.29 4.13
C ALA A 71 11.39 -7.58 4.47
N ASP A 72 11.66 -8.35 5.53
CA ASP A 72 13.00 -8.71 5.96
C ASP A 72 13.47 -10.05 5.37
N HIS A 73 12.58 -10.76 4.67
CA HIS A 73 12.85 -12.04 3.99
C HIS A 73 12.05 -12.18 2.69
N ALA A 74 12.53 -11.50 1.65
CA ALA A 74 11.96 -11.65 0.32
C ALA A 74 12.17 -13.09 -0.20
N PRO A 75 11.11 -13.81 -0.64
CA PRO A 75 11.29 -15.06 -1.36
C PRO A 75 12.11 -14.81 -2.64
N HIS A 76 13.20 -15.54 -2.82
CA HIS A 76 14.13 -15.34 -3.94
C HIS A 76 14.82 -16.64 -4.34
N ILE A 77 15.46 -16.61 -5.51
CA ILE A 77 16.31 -17.70 -6.00
C ILE A 77 17.72 -17.14 -6.14
N THR A 78 18.59 -17.46 -5.19
CA THR A 78 20.00 -17.06 -5.24
C THR A 78 20.66 -17.67 -6.49
N ILE A 79 21.30 -16.82 -7.30
CA ILE A 79 22.11 -17.26 -8.43
C ILE A 79 23.58 -17.29 -8.04
N ILE A 80 24.08 -16.21 -7.43
CA ILE A 80 25.41 -16.16 -6.83
C ILE A 80 25.42 -15.32 -5.55
N GLN A 81 26.23 -15.73 -4.59
CA GLN A 81 26.65 -14.89 -3.47
C GLN A 81 28.16 -14.70 -3.53
N THR A 82 28.63 -13.48 -3.27
CA THR A 82 30.05 -13.16 -3.27
C THR A 82 30.33 -11.84 -2.56
N PHE A 83 31.60 -11.58 -2.28
CA PHE A 83 32.08 -10.28 -1.83
C PHE A 83 32.50 -9.44 -3.02
N VAL A 84 32.09 -8.17 -3.06
CA VAL A 84 32.53 -7.20 -4.07
C VAL A 84 33.10 -5.96 -3.41
N ARG A 85 34.02 -5.27 -4.09
CA ARG A 85 34.51 -3.97 -3.61
C ARG A 85 33.36 -2.95 -3.61
N THR A 86 33.09 -2.32 -2.47
CA THR A 86 31.98 -1.38 -2.30
C THR A 86 32.06 -0.21 -3.28
N SER A 87 33.28 0.27 -3.57
CA SER A 87 33.52 1.35 -4.54
C SER A 87 33.18 1.00 -5.99
N GLU A 88 32.96 -0.29 -6.29
CA GLU A 88 32.74 -0.81 -7.64
C GLU A 88 31.29 -1.30 -7.85
N LEU A 89 30.40 -1.08 -6.88
CA LEU A 89 29.00 -1.54 -6.92
C LEU A 89 28.25 -1.07 -8.17
N ASP A 90 28.43 0.17 -8.62
CA ASP A 90 27.80 0.68 -9.85
C ASP A 90 28.22 -0.12 -11.09
N LYS A 91 29.48 -0.59 -11.13
CA LYS A 91 29.98 -1.44 -12.22
C LYS A 91 29.42 -2.85 -12.14
N VAL A 92 29.25 -3.37 -10.93
CA VAL A 92 28.52 -4.64 -10.69
C VAL A 92 27.09 -4.52 -11.22
N TYR A 93 26.37 -3.45 -10.87
CA TYR A 93 24.99 -3.24 -11.35
C TYR A 93 24.92 -3.17 -12.87
N ALA A 94 25.83 -2.43 -13.51
CA ALA A 94 25.90 -2.35 -14.96
C ALA A 94 26.20 -3.71 -15.63
N ALA A 95 27.10 -4.51 -15.04
CA ALA A 95 27.42 -5.85 -15.51
C ALA A 95 26.22 -6.80 -15.40
N VAL A 96 25.53 -6.79 -14.25
CA VAL A 96 24.31 -7.58 -14.03
C VAL A 96 23.20 -7.12 -14.99
N ALA A 97 22.97 -5.82 -15.15
CA ALA A 97 21.98 -5.27 -16.06
C ALA A 97 22.21 -5.74 -17.50
N LYS A 98 23.46 -5.77 -17.96
CA LYS A 98 23.82 -6.26 -19.28
C LYS A 98 23.50 -7.75 -19.45
N VAL A 99 23.92 -8.60 -18.49
CA VAL A 99 23.62 -10.04 -18.54
C VAL A 99 22.12 -10.28 -18.50
N THR A 100 21.38 -9.57 -17.64
CA THR A 100 19.92 -9.68 -17.54
C THR A 100 19.23 -9.33 -18.85
N LYS A 101 19.68 -8.27 -19.53
CA LYS A 101 19.13 -7.88 -20.84
C LYS A 101 19.42 -8.92 -21.92
N ASP A 102 20.64 -9.47 -21.94
CA ASP A 102 21.09 -10.43 -22.94
C ASP A 102 20.42 -11.81 -22.77
N GLU A 103 20.20 -12.25 -21.52
CA GLU A 103 19.58 -13.54 -21.22
C GLU A 103 18.05 -13.48 -21.14
N ASN A 104 17.51 -12.32 -20.75
CA ASN A 104 16.07 -12.09 -20.58
C ASN A 104 15.36 -13.16 -19.72
N PRO A 105 15.80 -13.40 -18.47
CA PRO A 105 15.31 -14.50 -17.64
C PRO A 105 13.82 -14.39 -17.26
N THR A 106 13.19 -13.22 -17.45
CA THR A 106 11.77 -13.01 -17.19
C THR A 106 10.85 -13.71 -18.19
N GLU A 107 11.38 -14.12 -19.34
CA GLU A 107 10.63 -14.89 -20.34
C GLU A 107 10.64 -16.39 -20.09
N TRP A 108 11.52 -16.89 -19.22
CA TRP A 108 11.66 -18.32 -18.99
C TRP A 108 10.56 -18.86 -18.10
N GLU A 109 10.03 -20.02 -18.48
CA GLU A 109 9.17 -20.82 -17.62
C GLU A 109 10.03 -21.78 -16.78
N LEU A 110 10.04 -21.54 -15.48
CA LEU A 110 10.78 -22.33 -14.51
C LEU A 110 9.84 -23.35 -13.86
N LYS A 111 10.36 -24.53 -13.54
CA LYS A 111 9.56 -25.64 -13.02
C LYS A 111 10.10 -26.15 -11.69
N THR A 112 9.21 -26.42 -10.74
CA THR A 112 9.55 -26.96 -9.43
C THR A 112 9.61 -28.49 -9.42
N LYS A 113 10.47 -29.09 -8.60
CA LYS A 113 10.65 -30.55 -8.52
C LYS A 113 10.42 -31.17 -7.15
N GLY A 114 10.30 -30.36 -6.08
CA GLY A 114 10.05 -30.89 -4.73
C GLY A 114 10.53 -29.97 -3.61
N TYR A 115 10.42 -30.45 -2.38
CA TYR A 115 11.07 -29.84 -1.22
C TYR A 115 12.47 -30.43 -1.01
N TYR A 116 13.36 -29.64 -0.42
CA TYR A 116 14.59 -30.11 0.18
C TYR A 116 14.83 -29.42 1.51
N ASP A 117 15.82 -29.89 2.25
CA ASP A 117 16.30 -29.22 3.45
C ASP A 117 17.83 -29.25 3.57
N ILE A 118 18.37 -28.22 4.21
CA ILE A 118 19.75 -28.19 4.68
C ILE A 118 19.74 -28.38 6.20
N PRO A 119 20.42 -29.40 6.76
CA PRO A 119 20.52 -29.58 8.20
C PRO A 119 21.16 -28.40 8.91
N SER A 120 20.56 -27.97 10.03
CA SER A 120 21.05 -26.91 10.90
C SER A 120 20.80 -27.29 12.37
N GLY A 121 21.70 -28.10 12.92
CA GLY A 121 21.54 -28.67 14.26
C GLY A 121 20.32 -29.57 14.35
N ASN A 122 19.43 -29.30 15.31
CA ASN A 122 18.16 -30.03 15.48
C ASN A 122 17.04 -29.55 14.54
N LEU A 123 17.32 -28.58 13.67
CA LEU A 123 16.40 -28.04 12.68
C LEU A 123 16.91 -28.33 11.26
N GLY A 124 16.13 -27.95 10.26
CA GLY A 124 16.60 -27.78 8.89
C GLY A 124 16.02 -26.55 8.23
N VAL A 125 16.76 -25.98 7.28
CA VAL A 125 16.31 -24.89 6.42
C VAL A 125 15.67 -25.51 5.20
N ALA A 126 14.36 -25.34 5.03
CA ALA A 126 13.61 -25.89 3.92
C ALA A 126 13.59 -24.96 2.70
N GLY A 127 13.51 -25.55 1.50
CA GLY A 127 13.25 -24.79 0.28
C GLY A 127 12.44 -25.57 -0.75
N ILE A 128 11.77 -24.84 -1.64
CA ILE A 128 11.14 -25.38 -2.85
C ILE A 128 12.21 -25.40 -3.94
N VAL A 129 12.54 -26.58 -4.45
CA VAL A 129 13.61 -26.76 -5.44
C VAL A 129 13.09 -26.59 -6.85
N ILE A 130 13.90 -25.92 -7.66
CA ILE A 130 13.66 -25.65 -9.07
C ILE A 130 14.53 -26.60 -9.90
N GLU A 131 14.03 -27.02 -11.07
CA GLU A 131 14.82 -27.80 -12.01
C GLU A 131 16.01 -26.96 -12.51
N PRO A 132 17.28 -27.41 -12.37
CA PRO A 132 18.44 -26.66 -12.83
C PRO A 132 18.55 -26.74 -14.36
N THR A 133 17.81 -25.87 -15.05
CA THR A 133 17.78 -25.81 -16.51
C THR A 133 19.13 -25.36 -17.09
N ARG A 134 19.36 -25.64 -18.37
CA ARG A 134 20.54 -25.13 -19.08
C ARG A 134 20.59 -23.60 -19.08
N ASP A 135 19.44 -22.94 -19.14
CA ASP A 135 19.33 -21.48 -19.11
C ASP A 135 19.74 -20.93 -17.74
N LEU A 136 19.29 -21.54 -16.64
CA LEU A 136 19.70 -21.15 -15.29
C LEU A 136 21.21 -21.35 -15.06
N LEU A 137 21.77 -22.47 -15.51
CA LEU A 137 23.21 -22.73 -15.42
C LEU A 137 24.02 -21.73 -16.27
N ARG A 138 23.52 -21.38 -17.46
CA ARG A 138 24.13 -20.37 -18.34
C ARG A 138 24.07 -18.98 -17.70
N LEU A 139 22.94 -18.60 -17.12
CA LEU A 139 22.78 -17.34 -16.39
C LEU A 139 23.79 -17.24 -15.25
N GLN A 140 23.88 -18.30 -14.43
CA GLN A 140 24.82 -18.35 -13.31
C GLN A 140 26.25 -18.14 -13.80
N GLN A 141 26.69 -18.88 -14.82
CA GLN A 141 28.05 -18.76 -15.34
C GLN A 141 28.32 -17.35 -15.89
N LYS A 142 27.40 -16.79 -16.68
CA LYS A 142 27.56 -15.43 -17.23
C LYS A 142 27.63 -14.37 -16.13
N LEU A 143 26.85 -14.51 -15.06
CA LEU A 143 26.93 -13.60 -13.93
C LEU A 143 28.27 -13.74 -13.20
N ILE A 144 28.74 -14.97 -12.94
CA ILE A 144 30.07 -15.22 -12.34
C ILE A 144 31.16 -14.53 -13.17
N ASP A 145 31.17 -14.73 -14.49
CA ASP A 145 32.18 -14.17 -15.39
C ASP A 145 32.10 -12.64 -15.42
N ALA A 146 30.89 -12.08 -15.48
CA ALA A 146 30.67 -10.65 -15.57
C ALA A 146 31.04 -9.90 -14.29
N VAL A 147 30.81 -10.49 -13.11
CA VAL A 147 31.10 -9.83 -11.83
C VAL A 147 32.49 -10.16 -11.27
N GLY A 148 33.16 -11.20 -11.77
CA GLY A 148 34.44 -11.69 -11.24
C GLY A 148 35.56 -10.64 -11.21
N LEU A 149 35.53 -9.65 -12.11
CA LEU A 149 36.50 -8.55 -12.07
C LEU A 149 36.34 -7.63 -10.85
N TYR A 150 35.16 -7.62 -10.22
CA TYR A 150 34.81 -6.74 -9.11
C TYR A 150 34.84 -7.44 -7.75
N THR A 151 34.99 -8.77 -7.73
CA THR A 151 34.98 -9.57 -6.51
C THR A 151 36.20 -9.31 -5.63
N ALA A 152 36.03 -9.50 -4.33
CA ALA A 152 37.09 -9.50 -3.32
C ALA A 152 37.20 -10.89 -2.69
N ASP A 153 38.41 -11.28 -2.26
CA ASP A 153 38.67 -12.64 -1.78
C ASP A 153 37.92 -12.97 -0.48
N LYS A 154 37.78 -12.00 0.43
CA LYS A 154 37.08 -12.17 1.72
C LYS A 154 36.60 -10.82 2.28
N GLY A 155 35.50 -10.84 3.03
CA GLY A 155 35.00 -9.70 3.81
C GLY A 155 35.14 -9.86 5.32
N THR A 156 34.65 -8.87 6.05
CA THR A 156 34.42 -8.92 7.51
C THR A 156 32.93 -8.79 7.79
N ASP A 157 32.50 -8.87 9.05
CA ASP A 157 31.10 -8.66 9.45
C ASP A 157 30.54 -7.31 8.98
N ALA A 158 31.39 -6.29 8.80
CA ALA A 158 30.99 -4.97 8.30
C ALA A 158 30.50 -4.98 6.83
N ALA A 159 30.74 -6.06 6.07
CA ALA A 159 30.27 -6.21 4.70
C ALA A 159 28.77 -6.53 4.59
N PHE A 160 28.15 -6.99 5.69
CA PHE A 160 26.75 -7.40 5.77
C PHE A 160 25.87 -6.26 6.32
N VAL A 161 24.55 -6.37 6.12
CA VAL A 161 23.58 -5.50 6.79
C VAL A 161 23.63 -5.78 8.31
N PRO A 162 23.87 -4.77 9.16
CA PRO A 162 23.91 -4.98 10.61
C PRO A 162 22.60 -5.53 11.15
N LYS A 163 22.69 -6.42 12.15
CA LYS A 163 21.50 -6.92 12.83
C LYS A 163 20.80 -5.77 13.57
N PRO A 164 19.46 -5.71 13.59
CA PRO A 164 18.73 -4.67 14.32
C PRO A 164 19.06 -4.61 15.82
N ASP A 165 19.42 -5.76 16.41
CA ASP A 165 19.80 -5.91 17.82
C ASP A 165 21.29 -5.62 18.10
N GLY A 166 22.09 -5.31 17.08
CA GLY A 166 23.54 -5.10 17.18
C GLY A 166 24.35 -6.36 17.51
N GLY A 167 23.73 -7.55 17.44
CA GLY A 167 24.40 -8.82 17.69
C GLY A 167 25.45 -9.19 16.64
N ALA A 168 26.29 -10.18 16.97
CA ALA A 168 27.23 -10.74 16.00
C ALA A 168 26.51 -11.58 14.93
N MET A 169 27.11 -11.66 13.75
CA MET A 169 26.67 -12.54 12.65
C MET A 169 26.87 -14.01 13.01
N VAL A 170 26.11 -14.90 12.37
CA VAL A 170 26.23 -16.35 12.59
C VAL A 170 27.65 -16.84 12.25
N PRO A 171 28.27 -17.68 13.10
CA PRO A 171 29.58 -18.24 12.83
C PRO A 171 29.64 -18.95 11.47
N GLY A 172 30.68 -18.68 10.68
CA GLY A 172 30.90 -19.31 9.37
C GLY A 172 30.23 -18.61 8.18
N LEU A 173 29.44 -17.56 8.39
CA LEU A 173 28.81 -16.81 7.30
C LEU A 173 29.81 -16.24 6.29
N ILE A 174 30.92 -15.67 6.77
CA ILE A 174 31.98 -15.13 5.90
C ILE A 174 32.57 -16.24 5.03
N ASP A 175 32.89 -17.40 5.61
CA ASP A 175 33.48 -18.52 4.88
C ASP A 175 32.49 -19.16 3.90
N TYR A 176 31.19 -19.13 4.24
CA TYR A 176 30.11 -19.53 3.35
C TYR A 176 30.04 -18.64 2.10
N VAL A 177 29.97 -17.32 2.26
CA VAL A 177 29.94 -16.37 1.12
C VAL A 177 31.23 -16.44 0.31
N THR A 178 32.38 -16.54 0.98
CA THR A 178 33.70 -16.71 0.33
C THR A 178 33.73 -17.97 -0.55
N GLY A 179 33.14 -19.07 -0.06
CA GLY A 179 33.13 -20.35 -0.76
C GLY A 179 31.96 -20.55 -1.73
N PHE A 180 31.01 -19.62 -1.83
CA PHE A 180 29.73 -19.88 -2.51
C PHE A 180 29.94 -20.23 -3.98
N VAL A 181 30.67 -19.40 -4.74
CA VAL A 181 30.86 -19.63 -6.18
C VAL A 181 31.52 -20.99 -6.45
N SER A 182 32.53 -21.39 -5.67
CA SER A 182 33.23 -22.67 -5.87
C SER A 182 32.44 -23.89 -5.38
N LYS A 183 31.60 -23.74 -4.34
CA LYS A 183 30.87 -24.84 -3.71
C LYS A 183 29.46 -25.04 -4.26
N SER A 184 28.80 -23.98 -4.72
CA SER A 184 27.35 -23.94 -5.00
C SER A 184 27.00 -23.60 -6.47
N SER A 185 27.98 -23.64 -7.38
CA SER A 185 27.76 -23.36 -8.82
C SER A 185 27.90 -24.61 -9.70
N GLY A 186 27.44 -24.50 -10.95
CA GLY A 186 27.59 -25.54 -11.96
C GLY A 186 26.90 -26.84 -11.54
N LYS A 187 27.65 -27.95 -11.47
CA LYS A 187 27.09 -29.27 -11.09
C LYS A 187 26.52 -29.31 -9.66
N ASN A 188 26.94 -28.39 -8.79
CA ASN A 188 26.46 -28.28 -7.41
C ASN A 188 25.33 -27.25 -7.27
N PHE A 189 24.91 -26.61 -8.37
CA PHE A 189 23.87 -25.60 -8.32
C PHE A 189 22.52 -26.22 -7.99
N ASN A 190 21.94 -25.76 -6.89
CA ASN A 190 20.63 -26.19 -6.41
C ASN A 190 19.72 -24.96 -6.34
N PRO A 191 19.11 -24.51 -7.46
CA PRO A 191 18.23 -23.36 -7.44
C PRO A 191 16.98 -23.67 -6.61
N HIS A 192 16.68 -22.82 -5.64
CA HIS A 192 15.54 -23.00 -4.74
C HIS A 192 15.04 -21.66 -4.21
N VAL A 193 13.80 -21.66 -3.71
CA VAL A 193 13.29 -20.59 -2.83
C VAL A 193 13.28 -21.12 -1.40
N THR A 194 13.98 -20.46 -0.50
CA THR A 194 13.99 -20.81 0.93
C THR A 194 12.64 -20.45 1.55
N VAL A 195 12.02 -21.40 2.27
CA VAL A 195 10.64 -21.25 2.77
C VAL A 195 10.52 -21.28 4.30
N GLY A 196 11.60 -21.55 5.05
CA GLY A 196 11.57 -21.47 6.52
C GLY A 196 12.44 -22.50 7.22
N LEU A 197 12.37 -22.51 8.55
CA LEU A 197 12.99 -23.49 9.44
C LEU A 197 11.93 -24.47 9.95
N GLY A 198 12.27 -25.76 10.01
CA GLY A 198 11.42 -26.79 10.60
C GLY A 198 12.20 -27.79 11.43
N THR A 199 11.52 -28.53 12.30
CA THR A 199 12.07 -29.69 13.00
C THR A 199 12.45 -30.77 12.00
N ARG A 200 13.48 -31.58 12.30
CA ARG A 200 13.91 -32.67 11.40
C ARG A 200 12.76 -33.61 11.04
N GLU A 201 11.93 -33.96 12.02
CA GLU A 201 10.78 -34.84 11.84
C GLU A 201 9.74 -34.24 10.88
N PHE A 202 9.40 -32.96 11.04
CA PHE A 202 8.47 -32.29 10.15
C PHE A 202 9.00 -32.18 8.72
N LEU A 203 10.29 -31.89 8.56
CA LEU A 203 10.92 -31.79 7.24
C LEU A 203 10.94 -33.14 6.51
N ASP A 204 11.19 -34.24 7.22
CA ASP A 204 11.11 -35.57 6.65
C ASP A 204 9.69 -35.93 6.20
N LYS A 205 8.66 -35.52 6.98
CA LYS A 205 7.25 -35.61 6.57
C LYS A 205 6.95 -34.75 5.34
N LEU A 206 7.37 -33.48 5.34
CA LEU A 206 7.14 -32.52 4.25
C LEU A 206 7.72 -33.01 2.92
N LYS A 207 8.92 -33.61 2.94
CA LYS A 207 9.55 -34.18 1.74
C LYS A 207 8.89 -35.48 1.26
N ALA A 208 8.29 -36.24 2.16
CA ALA A 208 7.61 -37.50 1.83
C ALA A 208 6.20 -37.29 1.25
N GLU A 209 5.61 -36.11 1.42
CA GLU A 209 4.32 -35.76 0.85
C GLU A 209 4.36 -35.71 -0.69
N PRO A 210 3.27 -36.11 -1.38
CA PRO A 210 3.17 -35.93 -2.83
C PRO A 210 3.33 -34.46 -3.23
N PHE A 211 4.37 -34.17 -4.02
CA PHE A 211 4.63 -32.83 -4.51
C PHE A 211 4.05 -32.64 -5.92
N LYS A 212 3.04 -31.78 -6.05
CA LYS A 212 2.53 -31.37 -7.36
C LYS A 212 3.45 -30.30 -7.94
N SER A 213 4.25 -30.68 -8.93
CA SER A 213 5.08 -29.74 -9.70
C SER A 213 4.22 -28.63 -10.32
N PHE A 214 4.74 -27.41 -10.30
CA PHE A 214 4.12 -26.22 -10.89
C PHE A 214 5.17 -25.37 -11.61
N THR A 215 4.71 -24.56 -12.56
CA THR A 215 5.55 -23.62 -13.30
C THR A 215 5.35 -22.20 -12.79
N PHE A 216 6.39 -21.38 -12.94
CA PHE A 216 6.42 -19.98 -12.54
C PHE A 216 7.49 -19.24 -13.37
N LYS A 217 7.52 -17.91 -13.32
CA LYS A 217 8.51 -17.07 -13.98
C LYS A 217 9.30 -16.22 -13.00
N ALA A 218 10.44 -15.69 -13.45
CA ALA A 218 11.12 -14.61 -12.74
C ALA A 218 10.51 -13.26 -13.13
N ARG A 219 10.38 -12.33 -12.17
CA ARG A 219 9.98 -10.93 -12.40
C ARG A 219 11.16 -10.03 -12.75
N GLY A 220 12.38 -10.46 -12.44
CA GLY A 220 13.59 -9.71 -12.71
C GLY A 220 14.78 -10.30 -11.95
N VAL A 221 15.93 -9.67 -12.15
CA VAL A 221 17.17 -9.93 -11.43
C VAL A 221 17.39 -8.79 -10.44
N ALA A 222 17.85 -9.10 -9.23
CA ALA A 222 18.21 -8.08 -8.25
C ALA A 222 19.56 -8.37 -7.62
N VAL A 223 20.18 -7.30 -7.11
CA VAL A 223 21.36 -7.35 -6.25
C VAL A 223 20.94 -6.87 -4.88
N TYR A 224 21.15 -7.70 -3.86
CA TYR A 224 20.90 -7.40 -2.46
C TYR A 224 22.22 -7.40 -1.68
N GLN A 225 22.31 -6.57 -0.66
CA GLN A 225 23.30 -6.74 0.40
C GLN A 225 22.81 -7.85 1.34
N LEU A 226 23.71 -8.78 1.65
CA LEU A 226 23.45 -9.90 2.52
C LEU A 226 23.33 -9.45 3.98
N GLY A 227 22.38 -10.04 4.69
CA GLY A 227 22.21 -9.97 6.14
C GLY A 227 22.77 -11.17 6.87
N ASP A 228 22.43 -11.30 8.16
CA ASP A 228 22.70 -12.52 8.94
C ASP A 228 22.03 -13.73 8.26
N PHE A 229 22.60 -14.92 8.44
CA PHE A 229 22.21 -16.16 7.74
C PHE A 229 22.29 -16.12 6.19
N GLY A 230 22.93 -15.12 5.59
CA GLY A 230 23.07 -15.02 4.13
C GLY A 230 21.78 -14.63 3.44
N THR A 231 20.97 -13.83 4.10
CA THR A 231 19.63 -13.42 3.67
C THR A 231 19.68 -12.17 2.79
N ALA A 232 18.84 -12.09 1.77
CA ALA A 232 18.75 -10.92 0.89
C ALA A 232 18.05 -9.75 1.61
N GLN A 233 18.79 -8.99 2.43
CA GLN A 233 18.20 -8.08 3.42
C GLN A 233 18.03 -6.64 2.92
N LYS A 234 18.99 -6.09 2.16
CA LYS A 234 18.88 -4.71 1.65
C LYS A 234 18.99 -4.69 0.13
N LEU A 235 17.93 -4.28 -0.55
CA LEU A 235 17.95 -4.10 -2.00
C LEU A 235 18.98 -3.03 -2.38
N LEU A 236 19.89 -3.36 -3.28
CA LEU A 236 20.90 -2.45 -3.82
C LEU A 236 20.57 -2.04 -5.26
N TRP A 237 20.08 -2.97 -6.06
CA TRP A 237 19.71 -2.74 -7.45
C TRP A 237 18.69 -3.78 -7.93
N THR A 238 17.79 -3.43 -8.85
CA THR A 238 16.85 -4.37 -9.48
C THR A 238 16.63 -4.05 -10.94
N SER A 239 16.46 -5.08 -11.76
CA SER A 239 15.99 -4.97 -13.14
C SER A 239 14.46 -4.99 -13.24
N ALA A 240 13.76 -5.32 -12.15
CA ALA A 240 12.30 -5.31 -12.14
C ALA A 240 11.79 -3.87 -12.33
N PRO A 241 10.71 -3.65 -13.08
CA PRO A 241 10.09 -2.35 -13.18
C PRO A 241 9.74 -1.80 -11.78
N ALA A 242 9.80 -0.48 -11.63
CA ALA A 242 9.33 0.17 -10.40
C ALA A 242 7.89 -0.28 -10.13
N ASP A 243 7.62 -0.67 -8.88
CA ASP A 243 6.30 -1.08 -8.44
C ASP A 243 5.34 0.12 -8.61
N PRO A 244 4.32 0.03 -9.47
CA PRO A 244 3.41 1.14 -9.69
C PRO A 244 2.50 1.41 -8.48
N LEU A 245 2.37 0.45 -7.56
CA LEU A 245 1.46 0.47 -6.42
C LEU A 245 2.20 0.11 -5.11
N PRO A 246 3.24 0.89 -4.71
CA PRO A 246 4.17 0.50 -3.65
C PRO A 246 3.54 0.38 -2.25
N SER A 247 2.46 1.14 -1.97
CA SER A 247 1.73 1.07 -0.71
C SER A 247 0.72 -0.07 -0.65
N TRP A 248 0.59 -0.84 -1.74
CA TRP A 248 -0.18 -2.08 -1.76
C TRP A 248 0.73 -3.27 -1.43
N ASN A 249 0.25 -4.15 -0.55
CA ASN A 249 0.80 -5.48 -0.38
C ASN A 249 0.65 -6.28 -1.68
N ASP A 250 1.52 -7.26 -1.89
CA ASP A 250 1.48 -8.12 -3.07
C ASP A 250 0.34 -9.16 -2.93
N THR A 251 -0.90 -8.67 -2.99
CA THR A 251 -2.13 -9.44 -2.88
C THR A 251 -2.85 -9.51 -4.22
N ASN A 252 -3.92 -10.30 -4.28
CA ASN A 252 -4.71 -10.45 -5.51
C ASN A 252 -5.38 -9.14 -5.92
N SER A 253 -5.73 -8.29 -4.96
CA SER A 253 -6.33 -6.98 -5.21
C SER A 253 -5.41 -6.08 -6.04
N LYS A 254 -4.15 -5.90 -5.58
CA LYS A 254 -3.11 -5.16 -6.31
C LYS A 254 -2.89 -5.71 -7.71
N GLN A 255 -2.75 -7.04 -7.81
CA GLN A 255 -2.47 -7.70 -9.08
C GLN A 255 -3.64 -7.55 -10.07
N SER A 256 -4.88 -7.64 -9.60
CA SER A 256 -6.06 -7.47 -10.45
C SER A 256 -6.12 -6.09 -11.12
N ILE A 257 -5.68 -5.04 -10.42
CA ILE A 257 -5.55 -3.68 -10.98
C ILE A 257 -4.47 -3.65 -12.06
N ILE A 258 -3.27 -4.16 -11.73
CA ILE A 258 -2.11 -4.14 -12.64
C ILE A 258 -2.41 -4.96 -13.90
N ASP A 259 -2.93 -6.17 -13.74
CA ASP A 259 -3.27 -7.08 -14.84
C ASP A 259 -4.33 -6.49 -15.75
N PHE A 260 -5.38 -5.89 -15.18
CA PHE A 260 -6.41 -5.25 -15.98
C PHE A 260 -5.83 -4.11 -16.82
N VAL A 261 -5.02 -3.25 -16.21
CA VAL A 261 -4.37 -2.13 -16.91
C VAL A 261 -3.47 -2.66 -18.02
N MET A 262 -2.57 -3.60 -17.73
CA MET A 262 -1.69 -4.19 -18.74
C MET A 262 -2.48 -4.84 -19.88
N LYS A 263 -3.56 -5.56 -19.56
CA LYS A 263 -4.42 -6.23 -20.53
C LYS A 263 -5.03 -5.25 -21.54
N VAL A 264 -5.48 -4.08 -21.08
CA VAL A 264 -6.16 -3.09 -21.94
C VAL A 264 -5.23 -2.05 -22.54
N THR A 265 -3.97 -1.98 -22.11
CA THR A 265 -2.99 -0.98 -22.60
C THR A 265 -1.86 -1.57 -23.44
N LYS A 266 -1.61 -2.89 -23.34
CA LYS A 266 -0.54 -3.56 -24.09
C LYS A 266 -0.84 -3.59 -25.59
N ASP A 267 0.07 -3.02 -26.38
CA ASP A 267 0.00 -3.05 -27.84
C ASP A 267 -0.11 -4.50 -28.36
N GLY A 268 -1.04 -4.72 -29.29
CA GLY A 268 -1.33 -6.04 -29.85
C GLY A 268 -2.15 -6.97 -28.95
N SER A 269 -2.55 -6.53 -27.75
CA SER A 269 -3.52 -7.27 -26.92
C SER A 269 -4.86 -7.38 -27.66
N PRO A 270 -5.53 -8.55 -27.67
CA PRO A 270 -6.88 -8.68 -28.20
C PRO A 270 -7.92 -7.86 -27.39
N ASP A 271 -7.55 -7.47 -26.17
CA ASP A 271 -8.37 -6.68 -25.26
C ASP A 271 -7.92 -5.21 -25.19
N PHE A 272 -7.04 -4.77 -26.10
CA PHE A 272 -6.56 -3.39 -26.15
C PHE A 272 -7.72 -2.39 -26.26
N VAL A 273 -7.71 -1.38 -25.40
CA VAL A 273 -8.69 -0.28 -25.42
C VAL A 273 -7.99 1.01 -25.88
N PRO A 274 -8.50 1.73 -26.88
CA PRO A 274 -7.95 3.01 -27.30
C PRO A 274 -7.89 4.03 -26.15
N VAL A 275 -6.84 4.86 -26.11
CA VAL A 275 -6.62 5.87 -25.04
C VAL A 275 -7.87 6.73 -24.79
N ALA A 276 -8.60 7.13 -25.85
CA ALA A 276 -9.81 7.95 -25.73
C ALA A 276 -10.98 7.28 -24.98
N GLU A 277 -10.96 5.96 -24.85
CA GLU A 277 -12.00 5.13 -24.22
C GLU A 277 -11.59 4.63 -22.82
N ARG A 278 -10.36 4.89 -22.38
CA ARG A 278 -9.85 4.49 -21.06
C ARG A 278 -10.39 5.40 -19.97
N ILE A 279 -11.64 5.18 -19.58
CA ILE A 279 -12.32 5.93 -18.52
C ILE A 279 -12.37 5.08 -17.25
N ALA A 280 -11.94 5.66 -16.13
CA ALA A 280 -12.06 5.10 -14.79
C ALA A 280 -12.84 6.06 -13.87
N THR A 281 -13.83 5.55 -13.14
CA THR A 281 -14.65 6.35 -12.21
C THR A 281 -14.43 5.92 -10.77
N PHE A 282 -14.36 6.89 -9.86
CA PHE A 282 -14.11 6.70 -8.44
C PHE A 282 -15.18 7.41 -7.62
N ASP A 283 -15.73 6.77 -6.60
CA ASP A 283 -16.32 7.56 -5.50
C ASP A 283 -15.21 8.32 -4.76
N ASN A 284 -15.59 9.28 -3.91
CA ASN A 284 -14.68 10.02 -3.05
C ASN A 284 -14.75 9.57 -1.58
N ASP A 285 -15.88 9.78 -0.92
CA ASP A 285 -16.08 9.41 0.49
C ASP A 285 -15.91 7.89 0.65
N GLY A 286 -15.02 7.45 1.54
CA GLY A 286 -14.73 6.03 1.79
C GLY A 286 -13.96 5.32 0.67
N THR A 287 -13.75 5.95 -0.48
CA THR A 287 -13.01 5.36 -1.62
C THR A 287 -11.67 6.06 -1.88
N LEU A 288 -11.60 7.39 -1.80
CA LEU A 288 -10.37 8.18 -1.96
C LEU A 288 -9.90 8.81 -0.65
N TRP A 289 -10.80 8.99 0.33
CA TRP A 289 -10.47 9.51 1.67
C TRP A 289 -11.39 8.97 2.78
N CYS A 290 -11.01 9.21 4.03
CA CYS A 290 -11.79 8.85 5.22
C CYS A 290 -13.17 9.52 5.24
N GLU A 291 -14.24 8.72 5.32
CA GLU A 291 -15.63 9.20 5.50
C GLU A 291 -16.18 9.02 6.93
N MET A 292 -15.41 8.41 7.82
CA MET A 292 -15.83 8.18 9.19
C MET A 292 -15.36 9.31 10.11
N PRO A 293 -16.06 9.58 11.23
CA PRO A 293 -17.30 8.92 11.66
C PRO A 293 -18.56 9.42 10.94
N ILE A 294 -18.46 10.51 10.17
CA ILE A 294 -19.49 11.03 9.26
C ILE A 294 -18.81 11.68 8.04
N PRO A 295 -19.46 11.77 6.87
CA PRO A 295 -18.88 12.35 5.67
C PRO A 295 -18.34 13.76 5.91
N VAL A 296 -17.21 14.10 5.29
CA VAL A 296 -16.49 15.37 5.54
C VAL A 296 -17.37 16.59 5.21
N GLN A 297 -18.20 16.48 4.17
CA GLN A 297 -19.12 17.56 3.81
C GLN A 297 -20.18 17.83 4.89
N LEU A 298 -20.56 16.83 5.69
CA LEU A 298 -21.47 17.03 6.81
C LEU A 298 -20.79 17.84 7.93
N TYR A 299 -19.51 17.60 8.21
CA TYR A 299 -18.74 18.47 9.11
C TYR A 299 -18.74 19.93 8.63
N PHE A 300 -18.50 20.13 7.33
CA PHE A 300 -18.57 21.46 6.73
C PHE A 300 -19.95 22.10 6.94
N ALA A 301 -21.04 21.36 6.67
CA ALA A 301 -22.39 21.88 6.84
C ALA A 301 -22.72 22.24 8.29
N ILE A 302 -22.28 21.42 9.26
CA ILE A 302 -22.43 21.70 10.70
C ILE A 302 -21.71 22.99 11.08
N ASP A 303 -20.44 23.15 10.68
CA ASP A 303 -19.66 24.36 10.96
C ASP A 303 -20.27 25.60 10.30
N ARG A 304 -20.82 25.45 9.09
CA ARG A 304 -21.56 26.52 8.41
C ARG A 304 -22.82 26.91 9.15
N VAL A 305 -23.61 25.95 9.63
CA VAL A 305 -24.81 26.22 10.44
C VAL A 305 -24.43 26.95 11.72
N LYS A 306 -23.38 26.53 12.43
CA LYS A 306 -22.87 27.24 13.62
C LYS A 306 -22.45 28.68 13.30
N ALA A 307 -21.75 28.90 12.19
CA ALA A 307 -21.32 30.23 11.76
C ALA A 307 -22.50 31.15 11.36
N LEU A 308 -23.57 30.58 10.82
CA LEU A 308 -24.78 31.30 10.39
C LEU A 308 -25.82 31.46 11.51
N ALA A 309 -25.75 30.67 12.58
CA ALA A 309 -26.70 30.64 13.69
C ALA A 309 -27.06 32.01 14.29
N PRO A 310 -26.13 32.98 14.43
CA PRO A 310 -26.48 34.32 14.92
C PRO A 310 -27.51 35.07 14.06
N LYS A 311 -27.65 34.69 12.78
CA LYS A 311 -28.63 35.24 11.83
C LYS A 311 -29.94 34.45 11.77
N HIS A 312 -30.00 33.29 12.45
CA HIS A 312 -31.09 32.33 12.40
C HIS A 312 -31.48 31.85 13.81
N PRO A 313 -32.12 32.70 14.63
CA PRO A 313 -32.50 32.34 16.00
C PRO A 313 -33.45 31.14 16.07
N GLU A 314 -34.24 30.89 15.02
CA GLU A 314 -35.17 29.76 14.90
C GLU A 314 -34.46 28.40 14.88
N TRP A 315 -33.17 28.35 14.50
CA TRP A 315 -32.40 27.11 14.43
C TRP A 315 -32.14 26.47 15.80
N LYS A 316 -32.27 27.23 16.89
CA LYS A 316 -32.13 26.70 18.26
C LYS A 316 -33.19 25.67 18.62
N GLU A 317 -34.36 25.74 18.00
CA GLU A 317 -35.48 24.84 18.30
C GLU A 317 -35.90 23.97 17.11
N LYS A 318 -35.33 24.20 15.92
CA LYS A 318 -35.70 23.50 14.69
C LYS A 318 -34.65 22.46 14.31
N GLN A 319 -35.06 21.19 14.22
CA GLN A 319 -34.25 20.14 13.59
C GLN A 319 -34.22 20.32 12.06
N PRO A 320 -33.10 19.96 11.38
CA PRO A 320 -31.87 19.35 11.91
C PRO A 320 -30.85 20.36 12.48
N PHE A 321 -31.15 21.67 12.43
CA PHE A 321 -30.21 22.73 12.83
C PHE A 321 -29.87 22.68 14.32
N LYS A 322 -30.85 22.40 15.18
CA LYS A 322 -30.63 22.21 16.61
C LYS A 322 -29.59 21.13 16.89
N GLY A 323 -29.73 19.96 16.27
CA GLY A 323 -28.74 18.88 16.38
C GLY A 323 -27.34 19.30 15.93
N ALA A 324 -27.23 20.06 14.84
CA ALA A 324 -25.94 20.60 14.40
C ALA A 324 -25.34 21.63 15.38
N LEU A 325 -26.16 22.46 16.03
CA LEU A 325 -25.69 23.40 17.04
C LEU A 325 -25.24 22.71 18.33
N GLU A 326 -25.85 21.57 18.66
CA GLU A 326 -25.59 20.79 19.87
C GLU A 326 -24.57 19.64 19.66
N ASP A 327 -24.01 19.50 18.45
CA ASP A 327 -23.14 18.39 18.06
C ASP A 327 -23.80 16.99 18.20
N ASP A 328 -25.13 16.94 18.18
CA ASP A 328 -25.92 15.70 18.22
C ASP A 328 -26.14 15.17 16.81
N ILE A 329 -25.19 14.36 16.36
CA ILE A 329 -25.23 13.68 15.06
C ILE A 329 -26.48 12.80 14.91
N LYS A 330 -26.95 12.15 15.98
CA LYS A 330 -28.16 11.31 15.91
C LYS A 330 -29.40 12.16 15.65
N ALA A 331 -29.48 13.34 16.28
CA ALA A 331 -30.56 14.29 16.04
C ALA A 331 -30.57 14.80 14.59
N ILE A 332 -29.39 15.06 13.99
CA ILE A 332 -29.29 15.45 12.57
C ILE A 332 -29.91 14.37 11.65
N PHE A 333 -29.65 13.09 11.95
CA PHE A 333 -30.14 11.95 11.16
C PHE A 333 -31.58 11.52 11.47
N THR A 334 -32.28 12.16 12.41
CA THR A 334 -33.65 11.75 12.80
C THR A 334 -34.65 11.82 11.63
N ASN A 335 -34.39 12.69 10.64
CA ASN A 335 -35.19 12.82 9.41
C ASN A 335 -34.53 12.13 8.18
N GLY A 336 -33.54 11.26 8.39
CA GLY A 336 -32.82 10.57 7.32
C GLY A 336 -32.12 11.52 6.34
N GLU A 337 -32.05 11.12 5.07
CA GLU A 337 -31.43 11.89 3.97
C GLU A 337 -32.04 13.29 3.81
N ARG A 338 -33.31 13.49 4.17
CA ARG A 338 -33.98 14.81 4.12
C ARG A 338 -33.38 15.80 5.11
N GLY A 339 -33.02 15.36 6.33
CA GLY A 339 -32.36 16.22 7.31
C GLY A 339 -30.98 16.65 6.84
N LEU A 340 -30.21 15.72 6.27
CA LEU A 340 -28.92 16.04 5.65
C LEU A 340 -29.09 17.08 4.52
N PHE A 341 -30.08 16.87 3.65
CA PHE A 341 -30.38 17.80 2.56
C PHE A 341 -30.74 19.20 3.08
N GLU A 342 -31.66 19.32 4.06
CA GLU A 342 -32.05 20.62 4.63
C GLU A 342 -30.86 21.37 5.26
N LEU A 343 -29.94 20.65 5.92
CA LEU A 343 -28.71 21.21 6.48
C LEU A 343 -27.77 21.73 5.38
N MET A 344 -27.56 20.90 4.35
CA MET A 344 -26.74 21.25 3.19
C MET A 344 -27.27 22.50 2.47
N MET A 345 -28.59 22.55 2.20
CA MET A 345 -29.21 23.69 1.54
C MET A 345 -29.06 24.99 2.33
N ALA A 346 -29.33 24.96 3.63
CA ALA A 346 -29.23 26.14 4.49
C ALA A 346 -27.80 26.67 4.63
N SER A 347 -26.79 25.80 4.50
CA SER A 347 -25.39 26.18 4.67
C SER A 347 -24.86 27.14 3.59
N HIS A 348 -25.47 27.11 2.39
CA HIS A 348 -24.91 27.77 1.21
C HIS A 348 -25.89 28.18 0.09
N ALA A 349 -27.21 28.13 0.27
CA ALA A 349 -28.13 28.68 -0.74
C ALA A 349 -28.12 30.22 -0.75
N GLY A 350 -28.37 30.82 -1.91
CA GLY A 350 -28.49 32.28 -2.11
C GLY A 350 -27.20 33.03 -2.41
N MET A 351 -26.04 32.41 -2.17
CA MET A 351 -24.72 32.96 -2.53
C MET A 351 -24.31 32.58 -3.95
N THR A 352 -23.31 33.27 -4.47
CA THR A 352 -22.67 32.95 -5.75
C THR A 352 -21.80 31.69 -5.64
N THR A 353 -21.50 31.06 -6.77
CA THR A 353 -20.54 29.94 -6.83
C THR A 353 -19.16 30.34 -6.31
N ASN A 354 -18.68 31.54 -6.64
CA ASN A 354 -17.36 32.04 -6.22
C ASN A 354 -17.29 32.28 -4.71
N GLU A 355 -18.34 32.83 -4.11
CA GLU A 355 -18.42 33.00 -2.64
C GLU A 355 -18.40 31.65 -1.94
N PHE A 356 -19.14 30.67 -2.47
CA PHE A 356 -19.15 29.31 -1.92
C PHE A 356 -17.78 28.63 -2.04
N GLU A 357 -17.13 28.74 -3.20
CA GLU A 357 -15.79 28.21 -3.43
C GLU A 357 -14.78 28.78 -2.43
N ALA A 358 -14.80 30.09 -2.18
CA ALA A 358 -13.93 30.73 -1.19
C ALA A 358 -14.17 30.17 0.23
N ILE A 359 -15.44 30.05 0.64
CA ILE A 359 -15.82 29.48 1.94
C ILE A 359 -15.31 28.04 2.09
N VAL A 360 -15.44 27.22 1.04
CA VAL A 360 -14.96 25.84 1.04
C VAL A 360 -13.43 25.79 1.14
N LYS A 361 -12.71 26.62 0.38
CA LYS A 361 -11.25 26.71 0.41
C LYS A 361 -10.72 27.10 1.79
N ASP A 362 -11.34 28.09 2.42
CA ASP A 362 -10.95 28.55 3.75
C ASP A 362 -11.20 27.47 4.81
N TRP A 363 -12.35 26.81 4.75
CA TRP A 363 -12.70 25.74 5.68
C TRP A 363 -11.77 24.53 5.51
N ILE A 364 -11.62 24.00 4.30
CA ILE A 364 -10.85 22.76 4.05
C ILE A 364 -9.36 22.92 4.36
N ALA A 365 -8.83 24.16 4.28
CA ALA A 365 -7.44 24.45 4.62
C ALA A 365 -7.13 24.33 6.12
N THR A 366 -8.13 24.45 6.99
CA THR A 366 -7.93 24.53 8.45
C THR A 366 -8.68 23.45 9.23
N ALA A 367 -9.78 22.94 8.69
CA ALA A 367 -10.61 21.94 9.34
C ALA A 367 -9.86 20.62 9.50
N LYS A 368 -9.98 20.02 10.68
CA LYS A 368 -9.28 18.79 11.06
C LYS A 368 -10.25 17.73 11.49
N HIS A 369 -9.92 16.50 11.13
CA HIS A 369 -10.63 15.33 11.57
C HIS A 369 -10.57 15.14 13.09
N PRO A 370 -11.67 14.79 13.76
CA PRO A 370 -11.74 14.76 15.22
C PRO A 370 -10.86 13.68 15.85
N GLN A 371 -10.76 12.49 15.26
CA GLN A 371 -9.89 11.41 15.76
C GLN A 371 -8.41 11.64 15.41
N PHE A 372 -8.07 11.73 14.11
CA PHE A 372 -6.68 11.80 13.66
C PHE A 372 -5.99 13.17 13.89
N LYS A 373 -6.76 14.23 14.16
CA LYS A 373 -6.25 15.62 14.35
C LYS A 373 -5.41 16.11 13.17
N ARG A 374 -5.73 15.67 11.96
CA ARG A 374 -5.10 16.06 10.69
C ARG A 374 -6.10 16.78 9.78
N PRO A 375 -5.65 17.67 8.89
CA PRO A 375 -6.51 18.20 7.82
C PRO A 375 -7.19 17.07 7.06
N TYR A 376 -8.46 17.24 6.67
CA TYR A 376 -9.20 16.20 5.94
C TYR A 376 -8.50 15.80 4.64
N THR A 377 -7.87 16.74 3.94
CA THR A 377 -7.09 16.49 2.71
C THR A 377 -5.80 15.70 2.93
N GLU A 378 -5.39 15.45 4.17
CA GLU A 378 -4.28 14.54 4.50
C GLU A 378 -4.77 13.13 4.87
N LEU A 379 -6.08 12.94 5.03
CA LEU A 379 -6.71 11.64 5.30
C LEU A 379 -7.22 10.97 4.02
N VAL A 380 -6.53 11.25 2.93
CA VAL A 380 -6.67 10.57 1.65
C VAL A 380 -5.93 9.24 1.69
N TYR A 381 -6.39 8.26 0.91
CA TYR A 381 -5.77 6.94 0.90
C TYR A 381 -4.56 6.93 -0.03
N GLN A 382 -3.36 6.81 0.54
CA GLN A 382 -2.10 6.73 -0.20
C GLN A 382 -2.12 5.65 -1.30
N PRO A 383 -2.63 4.42 -1.04
CA PRO A 383 -2.74 3.40 -2.08
C PRO A 383 -3.62 3.82 -3.27
N MET A 384 -4.65 4.64 -3.04
CA MET A 384 -5.54 5.12 -4.10
C MET A 384 -4.96 6.30 -4.87
N LEU A 385 -4.12 7.15 -4.24
CA LEU A 385 -3.31 8.14 -4.97
C LEU A 385 -2.36 7.47 -5.96
N GLU A 386 -1.80 6.33 -5.60
CA GLU A 386 -0.95 5.51 -6.47
C GLU A 386 -1.76 4.92 -7.63
N VAL A 387 -2.96 4.39 -7.38
CA VAL A 387 -3.88 3.92 -8.45
C VAL A 387 -4.20 5.05 -9.42
N LEU A 388 -4.59 6.23 -8.93
CA LEU A 388 -4.89 7.39 -9.77
C LEU A 388 -3.69 7.77 -10.67
N THR A 389 -2.49 7.80 -10.10
CA THR A 389 -1.26 8.11 -10.82
C THR A 389 -0.91 7.04 -11.85
N TYR A 390 -1.01 5.76 -11.47
CA TYR A 390 -0.75 4.63 -12.35
C TYR A 390 -1.72 4.60 -13.54
N LEU A 391 -3.01 4.84 -13.31
CA LEU A 391 -4.00 4.90 -14.38
C LEU A 391 -3.73 6.04 -15.36
N ARG A 392 -3.44 7.25 -14.87
CA ARG A 392 -3.10 8.39 -15.74
C ARG A 392 -1.82 8.15 -16.55
N ALA A 393 -0.80 7.55 -15.94
CA ALA A 393 0.43 7.15 -16.63
C ALA A 393 0.18 6.14 -17.77
N ASN A 394 -0.93 5.41 -17.70
CA ASN A 394 -1.38 4.45 -18.69
C ASN A 394 -2.49 4.99 -19.63
N GLY A 395 -2.68 6.31 -19.65
CA GLY A 395 -3.60 6.99 -20.57
C GLY A 395 -5.07 6.92 -20.17
N PHE A 396 -5.39 6.61 -18.92
CA PHE A 396 -6.76 6.72 -18.42
C PHE A 396 -7.13 8.15 -18.07
N LYS A 397 -8.40 8.50 -18.27
CA LYS A 397 -9.04 9.65 -17.64
C LYS A 397 -9.70 9.20 -16.34
N THR A 398 -9.38 9.87 -15.24
CA THR A 398 -9.85 9.52 -13.89
C THR A 398 -10.92 10.50 -13.45
N TYR A 399 -12.16 10.04 -13.35
CA TYR A 399 -13.32 10.84 -12.93
C TYR A 399 -13.71 10.54 -11.49
N VAL A 400 -14.15 11.55 -10.76
CA VAL A 400 -14.89 11.37 -9.50
C VAL A 400 -16.39 11.35 -9.80
N VAL A 401 -17.13 10.43 -9.20
CA VAL A 401 -18.59 10.27 -9.28
C VAL A 401 -19.11 9.98 -7.88
N SER A 402 -19.63 11.00 -7.20
CA SER A 402 -19.86 10.96 -5.76
C SER A 402 -21.18 11.59 -5.32
N GLY A 403 -21.81 10.99 -4.31
CA GLY A 403 -23.00 11.57 -3.68
C GLY A 403 -22.73 12.94 -3.03
N GLY A 404 -21.47 13.26 -2.73
CA GLY A 404 -21.04 14.57 -2.24
C GLY A 404 -21.31 15.72 -3.21
N GLY A 405 -21.43 16.93 -2.67
CA GLY A 405 -21.72 18.12 -3.47
C GLY A 405 -20.56 18.49 -4.39
N ILE A 406 -20.83 18.60 -5.70
CA ILE A 406 -19.82 18.85 -6.74
C ILE A 406 -18.99 20.12 -6.47
N GLU A 407 -19.63 21.19 -6.01
CA GLU A 407 -18.99 22.48 -5.71
C GLU A 407 -18.23 22.48 -4.37
N PHE A 408 -18.45 21.49 -3.49
CA PHE A 408 -17.62 21.29 -2.31
C PHE A 408 -16.32 20.54 -2.67
N MET A 409 -16.37 19.69 -3.69
CA MET A 409 -15.26 18.83 -4.10
C MET A 409 -14.26 19.54 -5.03
N ARG A 410 -14.76 20.25 -6.04
CA ARG A 410 -13.97 20.99 -7.04
C ARG A 410 -12.85 21.89 -6.49
N PRO A 411 -13.02 22.62 -5.38
CA PRO A 411 -12.03 23.63 -4.96
C PRO A 411 -10.67 23.07 -4.51
N TRP A 412 -10.57 21.76 -4.23
CA TRP A 412 -9.36 21.17 -3.63
C TRP A 412 -8.89 19.87 -4.29
N MET A 413 -9.77 19.12 -4.97
CA MET A 413 -9.43 17.79 -5.51
C MET A 413 -8.33 17.81 -6.56
N GLU A 414 -8.20 18.85 -7.39
CA GLU A 414 -7.12 18.91 -8.38
C GLU A 414 -5.74 18.89 -7.71
N LYS A 415 -5.57 19.68 -6.64
CA LYS A 415 -4.31 19.75 -5.89
C LYS A 415 -3.99 18.44 -5.16
N VAL A 416 -5.02 17.73 -4.71
CA VAL A 416 -4.88 16.55 -3.83
C VAL A 416 -4.83 15.24 -4.62
N TYR A 417 -5.69 15.08 -5.62
CA TYR A 417 -5.86 13.87 -6.43
C TYR A 417 -5.29 13.98 -7.85
N GLY A 418 -5.01 15.20 -8.32
CA GLY A 418 -4.67 15.45 -9.73
C GLY A 418 -5.87 15.26 -10.66
N ILE A 419 -7.10 15.46 -10.17
CA ILE A 419 -8.35 15.36 -10.94
C ILE A 419 -8.91 16.77 -11.14
N PRO A 420 -8.98 17.29 -12.38
CA PRO A 420 -9.42 18.66 -12.63
C PRO A 420 -10.94 18.81 -12.49
N PRO A 421 -11.47 20.05 -12.30
CA PRO A 421 -12.89 20.30 -12.00
C PRO A 421 -13.90 19.71 -12.99
N GLU A 422 -13.56 19.61 -14.28
CA GLU A 422 -14.39 19.02 -15.33
C GLU A 422 -14.46 17.48 -15.30
N GLN A 423 -13.61 16.83 -14.49
CA GLN A 423 -13.62 15.40 -14.24
C GLN A 423 -14.23 15.05 -12.87
N ILE A 424 -14.84 16.03 -12.20
CA ILE A 424 -15.52 15.85 -10.92
C ILE A 424 -17.02 15.95 -11.17
N ILE A 425 -17.72 14.86 -10.87
CA ILE A 425 -19.18 14.73 -10.94
C ILE A 425 -19.67 14.47 -9.52
N GLY A 426 -20.74 15.17 -9.14
CA GLY A 426 -21.38 14.93 -7.86
C GLY A 426 -22.75 15.55 -7.78
N SER A 427 -23.36 15.42 -6.60
CA SER A 427 -24.67 16.02 -6.33
C SER A 427 -24.63 17.54 -6.50
N SER A 428 -25.70 18.12 -7.02
CA SER A 428 -25.75 19.53 -7.38
C SER A 428 -27.10 20.17 -7.07
N ILE A 429 -27.06 21.48 -6.89
CA ILE A 429 -28.23 22.33 -6.72
C ILE A 429 -28.35 23.23 -7.94
N GLU A 430 -29.56 23.70 -8.23
CA GLU A 430 -29.79 24.56 -9.38
C GLU A 430 -28.95 25.84 -9.28
N THR A 431 -28.43 26.27 -10.42
CA THR A 431 -27.71 27.54 -10.55
C THR A 431 -28.43 28.47 -11.51
N LYS A 432 -28.49 29.75 -11.15
CA LYS A 432 -29.12 30.79 -11.96
C LYS A 432 -28.09 31.82 -12.36
N TYR A 433 -28.05 32.15 -13.65
CA TYR A 433 -27.34 33.31 -14.13
C TYR A 433 -28.10 34.60 -13.77
N GLU A 434 -27.40 35.55 -13.16
CA GLU A 434 -27.92 36.90 -12.95
C GLU A 434 -26.82 37.95 -12.99
N LEU A 435 -27.21 39.22 -13.10
CA LEU A 435 -26.32 40.36 -12.95
C LEU A 435 -26.45 40.88 -11.51
N ARG A 436 -25.35 40.87 -10.74
CA ARG A 436 -25.25 41.56 -9.44
C ARG A 436 -24.29 42.73 -9.58
N ASP A 437 -24.79 43.94 -9.36
CA ASP A 437 -24.03 45.20 -9.51
C ASP A 437 -23.34 45.31 -10.89
N GLY A 438 -24.02 44.86 -11.94
CA GLY A 438 -23.51 44.86 -13.31
C GLY A 438 -22.56 43.70 -13.66
N ASN A 439 -22.21 42.83 -12.71
CA ASN A 439 -21.32 41.69 -12.94
C ASN A 439 -22.11 40.39 -13.16
N PRO A 440 -21.79 39.60 -14.20
CA PRO A 440 -22.39 38.29 -14.41
C PRO A 440 -21.94 37.31 -13.32
N VAL A 441 -22.90 36.69 -12.65
CA VAL A 441 -22.66 35.70 -11.61
C VAL A 441 -23.57 34.49 -11.75
N LEU A 442 -23.14 33.36 -11.19
CA LEU A 442 -23.97 32.17 -11.00
C LEU A 442 -24.37 32.09 -9.53
N VAL A 443 -25.67 32.04 -9.28
CA VAL A 443 -26.25 32.01 -7.93
C VAL A 443 -26.82 30.64 -7.64
N ARG A 444 -26.49 30.13 -6.45
CA ARG A 444 -26.91 28.83 -5.93
C ARG A 444 -28.35 28.93 -5.41
N LEU A 445 -29.29 28.23 -6.06
CA LEU A 445 -30.69 28.24 -5.65
C LEU A 445 -30.98 27.20 -4.57
N PRO A 446 -32.01 27.40 -3.72
CA PRO A 446 -32.41 26.45 -2.70
C PRO A 446 -33.17 25.24 -3.27
N GLN A 447 -32.67 24.63 -4.36
CA GLN A 447 -33.33 23.55 -5.09
C GLN A 447 -32.32 22.49 -5.56
N LEU A 448 -32.60 21.21 -5.33
CA LEU A 448 -31.80 20.10 -5.83
C LEU A 448 -31.92 20.04 -7.36
N ASP A 449 -30.78 19.98 -8.07
CA ASP A 449 -30.73 19.72 -9.50
C ASP A 449 -30.54 18.22 -9.77
N PHE A 450 -29.55 17.62 -9.09
CA PHE A 450 -29.20 16.22 -9.30
C PHE A 450 -28.61 15.57 -8.04
N ASN A 451 -29.05 14.33 -7.76
CA ASN A 451 -28.47 13.47 -6.71
C ASN A 451 -27.59 12.40 -7.39
N ASP A 452 -26.28 12.46 -7.16
CA ASP A 452 -25.29 11.57 -7.78
C ASP A 452 -24.94 10.36 -6.89
N ASP A 453 -25.97 9.65 -6.45
CA ASP A 453 -25.82 8.46 -5.59
C ASP A 453 -26.68 7.30 -6.07
N LYS A 454 -26.27 6.06 -5.77
CA LYS A 454 -26.94 4.81 -6.19
C LYS A 454 -27.14 4.80 -7.71
N ALA A 455 -28.39 4.59 -8.17
CA ALA A 455 -28.77 4.65 -9.58
C ALA A 455 -28.54 6.03 -10.24
N GLY A 456 -28.32 7.10 -9.47
CA GLY A 456 -27.91 8.41 -9.98
C GLY A 456 -26.53 8.37 -10.64
N LYS A 457 -25.58 7.61 -10.07
CA LYS A 457 -24.20 7.52 -10.57
C LYS A 457 -24.09 7.13 -12.05
N PRO A 458 -24.69 6.02 -12.54
CA PRO A 458 -24.65 5.70 -13.97
C PRO A 458 -25.36 6.74 -14.85
N VAL A 459 -26.41 7.41 -14.35
CA VAL A 459 -27.08 8.51 -15.08
C VAL A 459 -26.15 9.70 -15.23
N ALA A 460 -25.41 10.06 -14.18
CA ALA A 460 -24.44 11.15 -14.19
C ALA A 460 -23.28 10.86 -15.14
N ILE A 461 -22.74 9.64 -15.08
CA ILE A 461 -21.70 9.18 -16.00
C ILE A 461 -22.17 9.30 -17.45
N ASN A 462 -23.37 8.82 -17.76
CA ASN A 462 -23.94 8.96 -19.10
C ASN A 462 -24.11 10.44 -19.51
N ARG A 463 -24.59 11.29 -18.61
CA ARG A 463 -24.85 12.71 -18.86
C ARG A 463 -23.57 13.52 -19.10
N PHE A 464 -22.56 13.36 -18.25
CA PHE A 464 -21.39 14.23 -18.22
C PHE A 464 -20.18 13.66 -18.96
N ILE A 465 -20.00 12.34 -18.95
CA ILE A 465 -18.88 11.68 -19.64
C ILE A 465 -19.31 11.24 -21.06
N GLY A 466 -20.56 10.81 -21.22
CA GLY A 466 -21.07 10.30 -22.49
C GLY A 466 -20.44 8.97 -22.93
N ARG A 467 -19.71 8.31 -22.03
CA ARG A 467 -19.03 7.03 -22.27
C ARG A 467 -19.13 6.16 -21.03
N ARG A 468 -19.35 4.86 -21.25
CA ARG A 468 -19.31 3.87 -20.17
C ARG A 468 -17.85 3.63 -19.75
N PRO A 469 -17.52 3.71 -18.45
CA PRO A 469 -16.20 3.39 -17.93
C PRO A 469 -15.81 1.94 -18.21
N ILE A 470 -14.51 1.69 -18.16
CA ILE A 470 -13.97 0.32 -18.17
C ILE A 470 -13.47 -0.12 -16.78
N MET A 471 -13.32 0.83 -15.85
CA MET A 471 -13.02 0.59 -14.44
C MET A 471 -13.93 1.46 -13.56
N ALA A 472 -14.42 0.88 -12.47
CA ALA A 472 -15.16 1.62 -11.43
C ALA A 472 -14.68 1.20 -10.03
N PHE A 473 -14.53 2.18 -9.15
CA PHE A 473 -14.05 2.03 -7.79
C PHE A 473 -15.05 2.67 -6.81
N GLY A 474 -15.42 1.94 -5.77
CA GLY A 474 -16.34 2.40 -4.72
C GLY A 474 -16.06 1.72 -3.39
N ASN A 475 -16.90 1.96 -2.39
CA ASN A 475 -16.79 1.32 -1.07
C ASN A 475 -18.14 1.04 -0.39
N SER A 476 -19.25 1.48 -0.97
CA SER A 476 -20.58 1.37 -0.36
C SER A 476 -21.62 0.77 -1.31
N ASP A 477 -22.80 0.45 -0.78
CA ASP A 477 -23.95 0.07 -1.59
C ASP A 477 -24.47 1.24 -2.46
N GLY A 478 -24.07 2.48 -2.17
CA GLY A 478 -24.28 3.64 -3.05
C GLY A 478 -23.51 3.56 -4.37
N ASP A 479 -22.46 2.73 -4.44
CA ASP A 479 -21.67 2.49 -5.64
C ASP A 479 -22.16 1.32 -6.48
N PHE A 480 -23.15 0.56 -5.99
CA PHE A 480 -23.53 -0.71 -6.59
C PHE A 480 -23.87 -0.57 -8.06
N GLU A 481 -24.76 0.37 -8.41
CA GLU A 481 -25.19 0.58 -9.80
C GLU A 481 -24.07 1.14 -10.69
N MET A 482 -23.14 1.95 -10.14
CA MET A 482 -21.97 2.44 -10.88
C MET A 482 -21.06 1.28 -11.29
N ILE A 483 -20.72 0.41 -10.32
CA ILE A 483 -19.84 -0.74 -10.55
C ILE A 483 -20.55 -1.78 -11.42
N GLU A 484 -21.83 -2.07 -11.18
CA GLU A 484 -22.63 -2.98 -11.99
C GLU A 484 -22.72 -2.52 -13.45
N TRP A 485 -23.09 -1.27 -13.68
CA TRP A 485 -23.26 -0.75 -15.04
C TRP A 485 -21.95 -0.77 -15.83
N THR A 486 -20.83 -0.48 -15.16
CA THR A 486 -19.48 -0.59 -15.71
C THR A 486 -19.11 -2.03 -16.06
N THR A 487 -19.29 -2.96 -15.11
CA THR A 487 -18.77 -4.33 -15.21
C THR A 487 -19.60 -5.27 -16.08
N THR A 488 -20.86 -4.96 -16.33
CA THR A 488 -21.77 -5.78 -17.15
C THR A 488 -21.71 -5.46 -18.66
N ALA A 489 -20.87 -4.51 -19.07
CA ALA A 489 -20.70 -4.17 -20.48
C ALA A 489 -19.84 -5.18 -21.24
N LYS A 490 -19.91 -5.17 -22.58
CA LYS A 490 -19.04 -5.99 -23.43
C LYS A 490 -17.57 -5.54 -23.35
N GLY A 491 -16.65 -6.50 -23.44
CA GLY A 491 -15.21 -6.27 -23.43
C GLY A 491 -14.60 -6.34 -22.02
N PRO A 492 -13.30 -6.08 -21.87
CA PRO A 492 -12.63 -6.13 -20.57
C PRO A 492 -13.22 -5.07 -19.63
N ARG A 493 -13.70 -5.48 -18.45
CA ARG A 493 -14.20 -4.58 -17.40
C ARG A 493 -13.65 -4.92 -16.03
N PHE A 494 -13.57 -3.91 -15.18
CA PHE A 494 -13.05 -4.01 -13.83
C PHE A 494 -13.95 -3.26 -12.84
N GLY A 495 -14.22 -3.89 -11.70
CA GLY A 495 -14.94 -3.30 -10.57
C GLY A 495 -14.19 -3.59 -9.29
N LEU A 496 -14.03 -2.58 -8.43
CA LEU A 496 -13.33 -2.72 -7.16
C LEU A 496 -14.09 -2.03 -6.03
N ILE A 497 -14.17 -2.73 -4.90
CA ILE A 497 -14.80 -2.25 -3.67
C ILE A 497 -13.74 -2.17 -2.56
N ILE A 498 -13.64 -1.03 -1.89
CA ILE A 498 -12.83 -0.88 -0.68
C ILE A 498 -13.64 -1.39 0.52
N HIS A 499 -13.16 -2.44 1.18
CA HIS A 499 -13.71 -2.94 2.44
C HIS A 499 -12.87 -2.43 3.60
N HIS A 500 -13.47 -1.56 4.40
CA HIS A 500 -12.86 -0.94 5.58
C HIS A 500 -12.80 -1.95 6.72
N THR A 501 -11.68 -2.65 6.83
CA THR A 501 -11.44 -3.75 7.80
C THR A 501 -10.44 -3.40 8.90
N ASP A 502 -9.91 -2.18 8.90
CA ASP A 502 -8.75 -1.80 9.71
C ASP A 502 -9.08 -0.77 10.79
N ALA A 503 -9.58 -1.25 11.93
CA ALA A 503 -9.90 -0.42 13.09
C ALA A 503 -8.67 0.20 13.79
N GLU A 504 -7.44 -0.24 13.46
CA GLU A 504 -6.22 0.24 14.11
C GLU A 504 -5.64 1.45 13.38
N ARG A 505 -5.58 1.37 12.04
CA ARG A 505 -5.00 2.43 11.19
C ARG A 505 -6.06 3.38 10.64
N GLU A 506 -7.31 2.94 10.56
CA GLU A 506 -8.47 3.69 10.06
C GLU A 506 -9.71 3.38 10.94
N TYR A 507 -10.76 2.83 10.35
CA TYR A 507 -11.98 2.33 10.93
C TYR A 507 -12.28 0.94 10.34
N ALA A 508 -13.10 0.16 11.05
CA ALA A 508 -13.66 -1.08 10.53
C ALA A 508 -15.19 -0.99 10.50
N TYR A 509 -15.78 -1.05 9.31
CA TYR A 509 -17.21 -0.88 9.10
C TYR A 509 -17.68 -1.43 7.75
N ASP A 510 -18.93 -1.91 7.71
CA ASP A 510 -19.58 -2.42 6.50
C ASP A 510 -21.13 -2.40 6.60
N ARG A 511 -21.77 -3.53 6.90
CA ARG A 511 -23.21 -3.80 6.79
C ARG A 511 -24.08 -2.98 7.74
N LYS A 512 -23.49 -2.41 8.79
CA LYS A 512 -24.16 -1.61 9.81
C LYS A 512 -23.75 -0.14 9.81
N ALA A 513 -22.84 0.26 8.90
CA ALA A 513 -22.49 1.65 8.73
C ALA A 513 -23.66 2.39 8.10
N GLY A 514 -24.01 3.59 8.58
CA GLY A 514 -25.16 4.34 8.10
C GLY A 514 -25.07 4.72 6.62
N LEU A 515 -24.36 5.83 6.33
CA LEU A 515 -24.16 6.30 4.95
C LEU A 515 -23.12 5.47 4.19
N GLY A 516 -22.00 5.10 4.82
CA GLY A 516 -20.98 4.20 4.26
C GLY A 516 -21.36 2.71 4.29
N ARG A 517 -22.66 2.38 4.19
CA ARG A 517 -23.14 0.99 4.29
C ARG A 517 -22.63 0.15 3.14
N LEU A 518 -22.00 -0.98 3.44
CA LEU A 518 -21.58 -1.96 2.44
C LEU A 518 -22.15 -3.33 2.81
N ASP A 519 -23.22 -3.76 2.13
CA ASP A 519 -23.98 -4.98 2.45
C ASP A 519 -24.23 -5.78 1.17
N LYS A 520 -25.04 -5.23 0.26
CA LYS A 520 -25.34 -5.82 -1.04
C LYS A 520 -24.09 -5.95 -1.91
N GLY A 521 -23.21 -4.95 -1.90
CA GLY A 521 -21.96 -4.96 -2.66
C GLY A 521 -21.06 -6.14 -2.28
N LEU A 522 -20.95 -6.46 -0.98
CA LEU A 522 -20.16 -7.61 -0.49
C LEU A 522 -20.77 -8.94 -0.91
N ASP A 523 -22.10 -9.08 -0.84
CA ASP A 523 -22.78 -10.33 -1.21
C ASP A 523 -22.69 -10.64 -2.72
N GLU A 524 -22.61 -9.60 -3.55
CA GLU A 524 -22.60 -9.71 -5.01
C GLU A 524 -21.19 -9.71 -5.62
N ALA A 525 -20.18 -9.19 -4.92
CA ALA A 525 -18.83 -9.01 -5.48
C ALA A 525 -18.25 -10.30 -6.07
N SER A 526 -18.32 -11.42 -5.35
CA SER A 526 -17.80 -12.72 -5.84
C SER A 526 -18.57 -13.24 -7.06
N LYS A 527 -19.89 -13.05 -7.10
CA LYS A 527 -20.76 -13.48 -8.21
C LYS A 527 -20.50 -12.67 -9.48
N ARG A 528 -20.04 -11.43 -9.32
CA ARG A 528 -19.81 -10.45 -10.40
C ARG A 528 -18.34 -10.23 -10.71
N ASN A 529 -17.46 -11.00 -10.06
CA ASN A 529 -16.01 -10.90 -10.19
C ASN A 529 -15.49 -9.48 -9.91
N TRP A 530 -16.06 -8.80 -8.90
CA TRP A 530 -15.53 -7.55 -8.38
C TRP A 530 -14.43 -7.84 -7.38
N THR A 531 -13.34 -7.09 -7.49
CA THR A 531 -12.24 -7.15 -6.51
C THR A 531 -12.69 -6.49 -5.21
N VAL A 532 -12.58 -7.19 -4.09
CA VAL A 532 -12.82 -6.62 -2.75
C VAL A 532 -11.48 -6.42 -2.07
N VAL A 533 -11.13 -5.16 -1.80
CA VAL A 533 -9.91 -4.78 -1.10
C VAL A 533 -10.14 -4.93 0.40
N ASN A 534 -9.36 -5.75 1.06
CA ASN A 534 -9.32 -5.80 2.51
C ASN A 534 -8.29 -4.77 2.99
N MET A 535 -8.75 -3.60 3.47
CA MET A 535 -7.85 -2.49 3.83
C MET A 535 -6.71 -2.91 4.77
N LYS A 536 -7.01 -3.76 5.76
CA LYS A 536 -6.02 -4.26 6.72
C LYS A 536 -4.90 -5.04 6.06
N ASP A 537 -5.25 -5.95 5.17
CA ASP A 537 -4.30 -6.93 4.61
C ASP A 537 -3.70 -6.48 3.28
N ASP A 538 -4.43 -5.68 2.48
CA ASP A 538 -4.02 -5.26 1.15
C ASP A 538 -3.18 -3.97 1.15
N TRP A 539 -3.30 -3.12 2.18
CA TRP A 539 -2.57 -1.85 2.25
C TRP A 539 -1.44 -1.89 3.27
N LYS A 540 -0.23 -1.55 2.85
CA LYS A 540 0.94 -1.33 3.73
C LYS A 540 0.80 -0.03 4.51
N THR A 541 0.23 0.98 3.89
CA THR A 541 0.04 2.32 4.45
C THR A 541 -1.34 2.82 4.04
N VAL A 542 -2.11 3.37 4.99
CA VAL A 542 -3.44 3.91 4.72
C VAL A 542 -3.33 5.36 4.26
N PHE A 543 -2.79 6.23 5.11
CA PHE A 543 -2.65 7.66 4.84
C PHE A 543 -1.20 8.05 4.50
N PRO A 544 -0.96 9.07 3.66
CA PRO A 544 0.38 9.61 3.43
C PRO A 544 1.07 10.00 4.74
N THR A 545 2.40 9.85 4.80
CA THR A 545 3.20 10.34 5.92
C THR A 545 3.05 11.85 6.06
N LYS A 546 3.07 12.35 7.30
CA LYS A 546 3.03 13.80 7.56
C LYS A 546 4.23 14.44 6.87
N LYS A 547 3.97 15.51 6.11
CA LYS A 547 5.01 16.36 5.54
C LYS A 547 5.69 17.19 6.62
#